data_AF-R6DKD8-F1
#
_entry.id   AF-R6DKD8-F1
#
_cell.length_a   1.000
_cell.length_b   1.000
_cell.length_c   1.000
_cell.angle_alpha   90.00
_cell.angle_beta   90.00
_cell.angle_gamma   90.00
#
_symmetry.space_group_name_H-M   'P 1'
#
loop_
_entity.id
_entity.type
_entity.pdbx_description
1 polymer ?
#
loop_
_entity_poly.entity_id
_entity_poly.type
_entity_poly.pdbx_seq_one_letter_code
_entity_poly.pdbx_strand_id
1 'polypeptide(L)'
;MLLVGLAACMEDEAPSVKLNVALDKQVYQVGEPVTFKLNGNPDNIVFYSGEVGHNYAYKERYHADGDLLVKFNSWVRYGDIYHNLKFLVSSDFSGIYDKENVEAATWIDLSDKFRFSVGDDQTPSGEVNLKEYVGAAEDARLFVAFRYEDEEKARQNNWIIRSIALDCVSVEGVRSSLATMPTMGWKVVDFENPAVTWNVSSTSQILIDGGTNQPKNVDWVISQAFDVRKTTPDTGVALKNISTTMDEYQYVYTKPGTYEVVFETTSDWYNGSDHGLTRVTVEVQGTVEEEIPASLSVLPDKVECKAGEPITFSLTGNNANNVVFYSGESGHNFDFRERFYADNDMVVNFSTWVRYDVDQLLKFKMSTDFDGVYEKEHVEAATWIDLSDKFIFSTGADKTPSGEVSLKKAAGDDPNARIFVAFHHKDEEEVVEKRNDWIVRTFEMDLISPEGFRSNLAKMATKDWWTAVDCLNTNRNWTVTLQQLVLTGGANKSANDDWVISKPVYIRKGTPDKGVSLNSVTSRDYIYTYNTPGTYKAVFDWYDGSNYSQVKLNIVVKE
;
A
#
# COMPACT_ATOMS: atom_id res chain seq x y z
N MET A 1 -17.86 44.66 91.76
CA MET A 1 -18.33 44.93 90.38
C MET A 1 -17.42 44.14 89.46
N LEU A 2 -17.93 43.04 88.92
CA LEU A 2 -17.19 42.09 88.08
C LEU A 2 -17.17 42.67 86.66
N LEU A 3 -16.00 43.02 86.13
CA LEU A 3 -15.85 43.43 84.73
C LEU A 3 -15.77 42.15 83.89
N VAL A 4 -16.87 41.79 83.24
CA VAL A 4 -16.90 40.71 82.24
C VAL A 4 -16.30 41.28 80.95
N GLY A 5 -15.09 40.87 80.61
CA GLY A 5 -14.51 41.12 79.30
C GLY A 5 -15.13 40.18 78.28
N LEU A 6 -15.92 40.73 77.36
CA LEU A 6 -16.32 40.04 76.13
C LEU A 6 -15.09 40.00 75.22
N ALA A 7 -14.46 38.84 75.11
CA ALA A 7 -13.56 38.55 73.99
C ALA A 7 -14.44 38.27 72.77
N ALA A 8 -14.51 39.21 71.84
CA ALA A 8 -15.04 38.95 70.52
C ALA A 8 -14.02 38.05 69.79
N CYS A 9 -14.40 36.80 69.49
CA CYS A 9 -13.77 36.08 68.39
C CYS A 9 -14.06 36.88 67.13
N MET A 10 -13.02 37.47 66.52
CA MET A 10 -13.12 37.84 65.12
C MET A 10 -13.21 36.51 64.35
N GLU A 11 -14.35 36.26 63.71
CA GLU A 11 -14.40 35.23 62.66
C GLU A 11 -13.46 35.71 61.55
N ASP A 12 -12.42 34.94 61.27
CA ASP A 12 -11.48 35.21 60.17
C ASP A 12 -12.21 34.95 58.84
N GLU A 13 -12.96 35.93 58.32
CA GLU A 13 -13.65 35.77 57.03
C GLU A 13 -12.66 35.42 55.90
N ALA A 14 -13.02 34.42 55.09
CA ALA A 14 -12.24 34.03 53.93
C ALA A 14 -12.04 35.25 53.00
N PRO A 15 -10.83 35.45 52.43
CA PRO A 15 -10.56 36.54 51.50
C PRO A 15 -11.51 36.52 50.31
N SER A 16 -11.88 37.71 49.82
CA SER A 16 -12.82 37.79 48.70
C SER A 16 -12.19 37.26 47.41
N VAL A 17 -12.90 36.37 46.73
CA VAL A 17 -12.54 35.87 45.40
C VAL A 17 -12.80 36.86 44.27
N LYS A 18 -13.35 38.05 44.55
CA LYS A 18 -13.57 39.05 43.50
C LYS A 18 -12.23 39.60 43.02
N LEU A 19 -11.98 39.42 41.73
CA LEU A 19 -10.82 39.95 41.03
C LEU A 19 -11.29 40.89 39.93
N ASN A 20 -10.74 42.10 39.91
CA ASN A 20 -10.89 43.01 38.77
C ASN A 20 -9.61 42.94 37.95
N VAL A 21 -9.76 42.75 36.64
CA VAL A 21 -8.63 42.70 35.71
C VAL A 21 -8.77 43.85 34.72
N ALA A 22 -7.73 44.69 34.66
CA ALA A 22 -7.66 45.79 33.70
C ALA A 22 -6.51 45.57 32.71
N LEU A 23 -6.75 45.96 31.45
CA LEU A 23 -5.76 45.96 30.38
C LEU A 23 -5.35 47.39 30.05
N ASP A 24 -4.14 47.56 29.54
CA ASP A 24 -3.67 48.84 29.01
C ASP A 24 -4.35 49.20 27.67
N LYS A 25 -4.72 48.19 26.88
CA LYS A 25 -5.43 48.32 25.60
C LYS A 25 -6.19 47.04 25.27
N GLN A 26 -7.10 47.10 24.29
CA GLN A 26 -7.86 45.92 23.84
C GLN A 26 -7.20 45.17 22.68
N VAL A 27 -6.38 45.87 21.87
CA VAL A 27 -5.76 45.32 20.65
C VAL A 27 -4.23 45.35 20.77
N TYR A 28 -3.60 44.18 20.61
CA TYR A 28 -2.16 43.94 20.68
C TYR A 28 -1.63 43.41 19.35
N GLN A 29 -0.32 43.54 19.12
CA GLN A 29 0.35 42.85 18.01
C GLN A 29 0.91 41.51 18.46
N VAL A 30 1.04 40.55 17.53
CA VAL A 30 1.75 39.29 17.80
C VAL A 30 3.13 39.56 18.37
N GLY A 31 3.49 38.85 19.45
CA GLY A 31 4.75 39.02 20.17
C GLY A 31 4.79 40.21 21.14
N GLU A 32 3.75 41.05 21.17
CA GLU A 32 3.62 42.13 22.15
C GLU A 32 3.12 41.59 23.50
N PRO A 33 3.78 41.93 24.63
CA PRO A 33 3.29 41.55 25.96
C PRO A 33 1.97 42.21 26.32
N VAL A 34 0.99 41.39 26.70
CA VAL A 34 -0.27 41.79 27.32
C VAL A 34 -0.06 41.86 28.83
N THR A 35 -0.22 43.04 29.42
CA THR A 35 -0.13 43.23 30.88
C THR A 35 -1.54 43.26 31.48
N PHE A 36 -1.84 42.26 32.32
CA PHE A 36 -3.06 42.16 33.11
C PHE A 36 -2.82 42.77 34.49
N LYS A 37 -3.49 43.88 34.80
CA LYS A 37 -3.44 44.52 36.11
C LYS A 37 -4.51 43.91 37.01
N LEU A 38 -4.08 43.25 38.08
CA LEU A 38 -4.90 42.45 38.97
C LEU A 38 -5.24 43.25 40.23
N ASN A 39 -6.53 43.48 40.50
CA ASN A 39 -6.99 44.17 41.70
C ASN A 39 -8.05 43.33 42.43
N GLY A 40 -7.65 42.78 43.57
CA GLY A 40 -8.45 41.91 44.42
C GLY A 40 -7.54 41.21 45.43
N ASN A 41 -8.11 40.42 46.34
CA ASN A 41 -7.31 39.61 47.26
C ASN A 41 -7.77 38.14 47.34
N PRO A 42 -7.95 37.42 46.21
CA PRO A 42 -8.19 35.98 46.24
C PRO A 42 -6.93 35.23 46.70
N ASP A 43 -7.06 34.08 47.37
CA ASP A 43 -5.87 33.32 47.77
C ASP A 43 -5.17 32.67 46.58
N ASN A 44 -5.96 32.05 45.71
CA ASN A 44 -5.46 31.38 44.52
C ASN A 44 -5.95 32.08 43.26
N ILE A 45 -5.08 32.12 42.24
CA ILE A 45 -5.42 32.61 40.90
C ILE A 45 -4.87 31.61 39.89
N VAL A 46 -5.74 31.10 39.02
CA VAL A 46 -5.40 30.26 37.88
C VAL A 46 -5.77 31.01 36.60
N PHE A 47 -4.83 31.08 35.67
CA PHE A 47 -4.95 31.81 34.41
C PHE A 47 -5.15 30.85 33.23
N TYR A 48 -6.13 31.18 32.40
CA TYR A 48 -6.41 30.51 31.13
C TYR A 48 -6.26 31.56 30.02
N SER A 49 -5.31 31.37 29.11
CA SER A 49 -5.01 32.36 28.05
C SER A 49 -6.08 32.42 26.96
N GLY A 50 -6.94 31.41 26.86
CA GLY A 50 -7.89 31.24 25.78
C GLY A 50 -7.29 30.62 24.51
N GLU A 51 -5.98 30.31 24.51
CA GLU A 51 -5.35 29.53 23.45
C GLU A 51 -5.73 28.05 23.56
N VAL A 52 -5.54 27.30 22.46
CA VAL A 52 -5.80 25.86 22.44
C VAL A 52 -4.95 25.15 23.49
N GLY A 53 -5.58 24.33 24.34
CA GLY A 53 -4.95 23.66 25.48
C GLY A 53 -5.02 24.46 26.79
N HIS A 54 -5.42 25.73 26.73
CA HIS A 54 -5.53 26.68 27.85
C HIS A 54 -6.85 27.46 27.83
N ASN A 55 -7.94 26.84 27.35
CA ASN A 55 -9.27 27.42 27.32
C ASN A 55 -10.13 26.93 28.50
N TYR A 56 -10.59 27.87 29.34
CA TYR A 56 -11.43 27.56 30.50
C TYR A 56 -12.69 26.77 30.15
N ALA A 57 -13.31 27.06 29.00
CA ALA A 57 -14.53 26.37 28.56
C ALA A 57 -14.32 24.86 28.34
N TYR A 58 -13.07 24.42 28.16
CA TYR A 58 -12.71 23.03 27.90
C TYR A 58 -11.98 22.35 29.07
N LYS A 59 -11.93 22.97 30.26
CA LYS A 59 -11.27 22.40 31.44
C LYS A 59 -11.90 21.09 31.94
N GLU A 60 -13.16 20.83 31.56
CA GLU A 60 -13.90 19.59 31.87
C GLU A 60 -14.28 18.81 30.60
N ARG A 61 -13.63 19.10 29.46
CA ARG A 61 -13.87 18.39 28.21
C ARG A 61 -13.04 17.11 28.16
N TYR A 62 -13.69 15.98 28.42
CA TYR A 62 -13.07 14.65 28.33
C TYR A 62 -13.35 13.95 27.00
N HIS A 63 -14.33 14.42 26.24
CA HIS A 63 -14.71 13.87 24.93
C HIS A 63 -14.83 14.98 23.86
N ALA A 64 -14.34 14.70 22.64
CA ALA A 64 -14.44 15.58 21.48
C ALA A 64 -14.49 14.78 20.17
N ASP A 65 -15.27 15.26 19.20
CA ASP A 65 -15.36 14.64 17.88
C ASP A 65 -14.24 15.14 16.96
N GLY A 66 -13.06 14.53 17.07
CA GLY A 66 -11.93 14.74 16.16
C GLY A 66 -12.03 13.92 14.87
N ASP A 67 -11.20 14.25 13.89
CA ASP A 67 -10.91 13.39 12.74
C ASP A 67 -9.83 12.38 13.12
N LEU A 68 -10.08 11.10 12.85
CA LEU A 68 -9.14 10.02 13.17
C LEU A 68 -8.38 9.65 11.90
N LEU A 69 -7.13 10.06 11.80
CA LEU A 69 -6.33 9.87 10.60
C LEU A 69 -5.38 8.70 10.77
N VAL A 70 -5.35 7.79 9.80
CA VAL A 70 -4.41 6.68 9.77
C VAL A 70 -3.56 6.70 8.52
N LYS A 71 -2.28 6.38 8.66
CA LYS A 71 -1.37 6.06 7.55
C LYS A 71 -0.29 5.08 7.99
N PHE A 72 0.24 4.31 7.05
CA PHE A 72 1.28 3.32 7.28
C PHE A 72 2.22 3.22 6.08
N ASN A 73 3.41 2.63 6.30
CA ASN A 73 4.31 2.26 5.22
C ASN A 73 4.35 0.74 5.10
N SER A 74 4.25 0.21 3.88
CA SER A 74 4.24 -1.22 3.62
C SER A 74 5.39 -1.65 2.70
N TRP A 75 5.73 -2.93 2.77
CA TRP A 75 6.64 -3.59 1.85
C TRP A 75 6.19 -5.03 1.62
N VAL A 76 5.98 -5.40 0.36
CA VAL A 76 5.79 -6.79 -0.06
C VAL A 76 7.01 -7.27 -0.82
N ARG A 77 7.42 -8.50 -0.55
CA ARG A 77 8.53 -9.12 -1.25
C ARG A 77 8.38 -10.64 -1.30
N TYR A 78 9.17 -11.23 -2.18
CA TYR A 78 9.24 -12.67 -2.44
C TYR A 78 7.98 -13.27 -3.04
N GLY A 79 8.18 -14.34 -3.81
CA GLY A 79 7.11 -14.99 -4.54
C GLY A 79 6.48 -14.04 -5.55
N ASP A 80 5.26 -14.40 -5.95
CA ASP A 80 4.46 -13.62 -6.87
C ASP A 80 3.69 -12.58 -6.09
N ILE A 81 3.92 -11.30 -6.38
CA ILE A 81 3.29 -10.18 -5.64
C ILE A 81 1.89 -9.95 -6.20
N TYR A 82 0.91 -9.82 -5.32
CA TYR A 82 -0.49 -9.45 -5.61
C TYR A 82 -1.18 -8.97 -4.33
N HIS A 83 -2.46 -8.59 -4.43
CA HIS A 83 -3.26 -8.17 -3.29
C HIS A 83 -3.69 -9.36 -2.43
N ASN A 84 -2.92 -9.63 -1.39
CA ASN A 84 -3.18 -10.72 -0.44
C ASN A 84 -3.07 -10.26 1.03
N LEU A 85 -2.96 -8.94 1.23
CA LEU A 85 -3.01 -8.27 2.51
C LEU A 85 -4.18 -7.28 2.51
N LYS A 86 -4.95 -7.27 3.60
CA LYS A 86 -6.07 -6.35 3.79
C LYS A 86 -5.84 -5.46 5.00
N PHE A 87 -6.34 -4.23 4.93
CA PHE A 87 -6.48 -3.34 6.09
C PHE A 87 -7.96 -3.27 6.47
N LEU A 88 -8.28 -3.59 7.72
CA LEU A 88 -9.64 -3.65 8.21
C LEU A 88 -9.81 -2.84 9.49
N VAL A 89 -11.04 -2.41 9.72
CA VAL A 89 -11.45 -1.78 10.98
C VAL A 89 -12.70 -2.45 11.54
N SER A 90 -12.84 -2.45 12.87
CA SER A 90 -14.03 -2.92 13.56
C SER A 90 -14.34 -2.02 14.76
N SER A 91 -15.63 -1.71 14.94
CA SER A 91 -16.15 -0.97 16.09
C SER A 91 -16.88 -1.85 17.11
N ASP A 92 -17.09 -3.13 16.78
CA ASP A 92 -17.86 -4.10 17.58
C ASP A 92 -17.05 -5.31 18.04
N PHE A 93 -15.76 -5.40 17.66
CA PHE A 93 -14.86 -6.43 18.16
C PHE A 93 -14.75 -6.40 19.69
N SER A 94 -14.87 -7.57 20.32
CA SER A 94 -14.93 -7.70 21.78
C SER A 94 -13.61 -7.38 22.49
N GLY A 95 -12.49 -7.35 21.76
CA GLY A 95 -11.15 -7.25 22.31
C GLY A 95 -10.61 -8.58 22.86
N ILE A 96 -11.28 -9.70 22.56
CA ILE A 96 -10.79 -11.06 22.85
C ILE A 96 -10.13 -11.60 21.57
N TYR A 97 -8.82 -11.81 21.62
CA TYR A 97 -7.99 -12.13 20.46
C TYR A 97 -7.90 -13.64 20.22
N ASP A 98 -9.04 -14.24 19.90
CA ASP A 98 -9.16 -15.62 19.40
C ASP A 98 -9.98 -15.65 18.11
N LYS A 99 -9.93 -16.79 17.42
CA LYS A 99 -10.56 -16.96 16.11
C LYS A 99 -12.07 -16.71 16.18
N GLU A 100 -12.73 -17.29 17.17
CA GLU A 100 -14.18 -17.24 17.35
C GLU A 100 -14.69 -15.80 17.54
N ASN A 101 -14.00 -14.99 18.34
CA ASN A 101 -14.38 -13.60 18.59
C ASN A 101 -14.04 -12.69 17.40
N VAL A 102 -12.96 -12.97 16.67
CA VAL A 102 -12.63 -12.21 15.45
C VAL A 102 -13.67 -12.50 14.37
N GLU A 103 -14.13 -13.75 14.21
CA GLU A 103 -15.19 -14.13 13.26
C GLU A 103 -16.56 -13.59 13.64
N ALA A 104 -16.83 -13.42 14.94
CA ALA A 104 -18.10 -12.89 15.42
C ALA A 104 -18.27 -11.38 15.23
N ALA A 105 -17.16 -10.64 15.02
CA ALA A 105 -17.15 -9.19 14.85
C ALA A 105 -17.35 -8.76 13.39
N THR A 106 -17.81 -7.53 13.20
CA THR A 106 -17.96 -6.93 11.89
C THR A 106 -16.66 -6.21 11.49
N TRP A 107 -16.03 -6.68 10.42
CA TRP A 107 -14.83 -6.07 9.86
C TRP A 107 -15.13 -5.36 8.55
N ILE A 108 -14.81 -4.06 8.50
CA ILE A 108 -14.93 -3.24 7.29
C ILE A 108 -13.57 -3.24 6.60
N ASP A 109 -13.54 -3.75 5.36
CA ASP A 109 -12.36 -3.73 4.51
C ASP A 109 -12.17 -2.34 3.88
N LEU A 110 -11.05 -1.69 4.19
CA LEU A 110 -10.69 -0.37 3.67
C LEU A 110 -9.48 -0.41 2.75
N SER A 111 -9.09 -1.60 2.27
CA SER A 111 -7.87 -1.79 1.50
C SER A 111 -7.81 -0.89 0.27
N ASP A 112 -8.93 -0.68 -0.43
CA ASP A 112 -9.03 0.17 -1.62
C ASP A 112 -8.81 1.67 -1.34
N LYS A 113 -8.82 2.09 -0.07
CA LYS A 113 -8.50 3.47 0.33
C LYS A 113 -6.99 3.71 0.50
N PHE A 114 -6.18 2.66 0.47
CA PHE A 114 -4.75 2.72 0.70
C PHE A 114 -3.97 2.23 -0.51
N ARG A 115 -2.78 2.81 -0.71
CA ARG A 115 -1.77 2.29 -1.62
C ARG A 115 -0.87 1.30 -0.91
N PHE A 116 -0.90 0.03 -1.32
CA PHE A 116 0.03 -0.97 -0.81
C PHE A 116 1.29 -1.06 -1.66
N SER A 117 2.38 -1.55 -1.06
CA SER A 117 3.59 -1.89 -1.80
C SER A 117 3.28 -2.91 -2.90
N VAL A 118 3.90 -2.70 -4.07
CA VAL A 118 3.90 -3.66 -5.19
C VAL A 118 5.31 -4.25 -5.42
N GLY A 119 6.18 -4.14 -4.42
CA GLY A 119 7.58 -4.60 -4.44
C GLY A 119 8.58 -3.60 -3.86
N ASP A 120 8.21 -2.32 -3.81
CA ASP A 120 9.07 -1.26 -3.30
C ASP A 120 8.93 -1.13 -1.77
N ASP A 121 10.06 -1.01 -1.08
CA ASP A 121 10.09 -0.81 0.37
C ASP A 121 9.62 0.61 0.73
N GLN A 122 9.19 0.79 1.98
CA GLN A 122 8.72 2.06 2.52
C GLN A 122 7.58 2.70 1.72
N THR A 123 6.74 1.91 1.04
CA THR A 123 5.62 2.45 0.23
C THR A 123 4.59 3.11 1.16
N PRO A 124 4.40 4.45 1.10
CA PRO A 124 3.38 5.12 1.91
C PRO A 124 1.97 4.74 1.47
N SER A 125 1.08 4.54 2.43
CA SER A 125 -0.30 4.13 2.19
C SER A 125 -1.21 5.23 1.66
N GLY A 126 -0.85 6.50 1.87
CA GLY A 126 -1.84 7.57 1.90
C GLY A 126 -2.53 7.66 3.26
N GLU A 127 -3.14 8.80 3.56
CA GLU A 127 -3.78 9.09 4.83
C GLU A 127 -5.30 9.02 4.68
N VAL A 128 -5.94 8.24 5.55
CA VAL A 128 -7.39 8.01 5.50
C VAL A 128 -8.02 8.44 6.82
N ASN A 129 -9.13 9.17 6.73
CA ASN A 129 -9.95 9.50 7.90
C ASN A 129 -10.89 8.33 8.22
N LEU A 130 -10.77 7.79 9.43
CA LEU A 130 -11.53 6.67 9.95
C LEU A 130 -12.77 7.08 10.76
N LYS A 131 -13.03 8.38 10.93
CA LYS A 131 -14.11 8.91 11.78
C LYS A 131 -15.47 8.30 11.47
N GLU A 132 -15.77 8.05 10.19
CA GLU A 132 -17.05 7.46 9.75
C GLU A 132 -17.23 5.99 10.19
N TYR A 133 -16.15 5.29 10.56
CA TYR A 133 -16.19 3.89 11.01
C TYR A 133 -16.24 3.76 12.54
N VAL A 134 -16.16 4.88 13.26
CA VAL A 134 -16.28 4.88 14.72
C VAL A 134 -17.77 4.81 15.08
N GLY A 135 -18.13 3.89 15.97
CA GLY A 135 -19.50 3.78 16.47
C GLY A 135 -20.01 5.09 17.09
N ALA A 136 -21.32 5.29 17.17
CA ALA A 136 -21.91 6.57 17.62
C ALA A 136 -21.78 6.83 19.14
N ALA A 137 -21.47 5.81 19.95
CA ALA A 137 -21.40 5.93 21.41
C ALA A 137 -20.20 6.79 21.87
N GLU A 138 -20.35 7.54 22.96
CA GLU A 138 -19.28 8.42 23.48
C GLU A 138 -18.00 7.65 23.83
N ASP A 139 -18.13 6.41 24.30
CA ASP A 139 -17.06 5.47 24.62
C ASP A 139 -16.73 4.50 23.46
N ALA A 140 -17.18 4.79 22.24
CA ALA A 140 -16.95 3.93 21.09
C ALA A 140 -15.46 3.72 20.84
N ARG A 141 -15.13 2.44 20.65
CA ARG A 141 -13.77 2.00 20.36
C ARG A 141 -13.64 1.65 18.90
N LEU A 142 -12.44 1.85 18.37
CA LEU A 142 -12.07 1.35 17.05
C LEU A 142 -10.85 0.45 17.18
N PHE A 143 -10.92 -0.68 16.49
CA PHE A 143 -9.80 -1.59 16.28
C PHE A 143 -9.37 -1.52 14.82
N VAL A 144 -8.06 -1.61 14.60
CA VAL A 144 -7.44 -1.64 13.29
C VAL A 144 -6.75 -2.99 13.13
N ALA A 145 -6.82 -3.58 11.94
CA ALA A 145 -6.23 -4.89 11.69
C ALA A 145 -5.58 -4.99 10.32
N PHE A 146 -4.54 -5.80 10.24
CA PHE A 146 -4.08 -6.36 8.98
C PHE A 146 -4.44 -7.85 8.92
N ARG A 147 -5.05 -8.26 7.81
CA ARG A 147 -5.36 -9.67 7.53
C ARG A 147 -4.56 -10.12 6.33
N TYR A 148 -3.74 -11.14 6.55
CA TYR A 148 -2.97 -11.83 5.52
C TYR A 148 -3.72 -13.09 5.10
N GLU A 149 -3.83 -13.33 3.79
CA GLU A 149 -4.35 -14.58 3.25
C GLU A 149 -3.54 -14.97 2.02
N ASP A 150 -2.99 -16.18 2.02
CA ASP A 150 -2.26 -16.71 0.88
C ASP A 150 -2.55 -18.21 0.71
N GLU A 151 -2.55 -18.67 -0.54
CA GLU A 151 -2.83 -20.05 -0.92
C GLU A 151 -1.54 -20.88 -0.94
N GLU A 152 -1.69 -22.21 -0.94
CA GLU A 152 -0.54 -23.11 -1.05
C GLU A 152 0.18 -22.90 -2.40
N LYS A 153 1.46 -22.53 -2.33
CA LYS A 153 2.32 -22.33 -3.51
C LYS A 153 3.80 -22.37 -3.15
N ALA A 154 4.64 -22.38 -4.19
CA ALA A 154 6.09 -22.50 -4.04
C ALA A 154 6.70 -21.45 -3.10
N ARG A 155 6.19 -20.22 -3.14
CA ARG A 155 6.59 -19.13 -2.24
C ARG A 155 5.44 -18.16 -2.04
N GLN A 156 4.97 -18.06 -0.80
CA GLN A 156 4.00 -17.05 -0.40
C GLN A 156 4.66 -15.69 -0.13
N ASN A 157 3.85 -14.62 -0.14
CA ASN A 157 4.40 -13.27 0.02
C ASN A 157 4.89 -13.02 1.45
N ASN A 158 5.95 -12.24 1.57
CA ASN A 158 6.34 -11.64 2.84
C ASN A 158 5.86 -10.18 2.87
N TRP A 159 5.04 -9.86 3.85
CA TRP A 159 4.60 -8.49 4.12
C TRP A 159 5.28 -7.94 5.36
N ILE A 160 5.69 -6.68 5.27
CA ILE A 160 6.25 -5.91 6.37
C ILE A 160 5.50 -4.59 6.42
N ILE A 161 4.94 -4.25 7.57
CA ILE A 161 4.42 -2.91 7.86
C ILE A 161 5.51 -2.16 8.61
N ARG A 162 6.16 -1.24 7.91
CA ARG A 162 7.34 -0.48 8.35
C ARG A 162 7.02 0.60 9.37
N SER A 163 5.81 1.12 9.35
CA SER A 163 5.33 2.13 10.29
C SER A 163 3.82 2.18 10.21
N ILE A 164 3.20 2.70 11.26
CA ILE A 164 1.79 3.11 11.27
C ILE A 164 1.68 4.27 12.24
N ALA A 165 0.85 5.24 11.90
CA ALA A 165 0.49 6.37 12.74
C ALA A 165 -1.02 6.51 12.75
N LEU A 166 -1.56 6.70 13.96
CA LEU A 166 -2.94 7.05 14.20
C LEU A 166 -2.92 8.42 14.88
N ASP A 167 -3.43 9.43 14.20
CA ASP A 167 -3.47 10.81 14.69
C ASP A 167 -4.93 11.24 14.89
N CYS A 168 -5.17 12.08 15.88
CA CYS A 168 -6.43 12.78 16.06
C CYS A 168 -6.25 14.26 15.69
N VAL A 169 -7.08 14.76 14.80
CA VAL A 169 -7.20 16.19 14.51
C VAL A 169 -8.44 16.73 15.18
N SER A 170 -8.26 17.62 16.16
CA SER A 170 -9.38 18.20 16.89
C SER A 170 -10.21 19.15 16.02
N VAL A 171 -11.39 19.54 16.50
CA VAL A 171 -12.24 20.53 15.79
C VAL A 171 -11.57 21.90 15.65
N GLU A 172 -10.61 22.20 16.52
CA GLU A 172 -9.75 23.40 16.47
C GLU A 172 -8.58 23.26 15.48
N GLY A 173 -8.48 22.13 14.76
CA GLY A 173 -7.45 21.86 13.77
C GLY A 173 -6.11 21.40 14.36
N VAL A 174 -6.05 21.04 15.64
CA VAL A 174 -4.81 20.57 16.27
C VAL A 174 -4.63 19.08 16.03
N ARG A 175 -3.56 18.72 15.31
CA ARG A 175 -3.14 17.33 15.13
C ARG A 175 -2.35 16.86 16.35
N SER A 176 -2.73 15.70 16.89
CA SER A 176 -2.06 15.03 18.01
C SER A 176 -1.87 13.55 17.68
N SER A 177 -0.76 12.96 18.10
CA SER A 177 -0.50 11.54 17.89
C SER A 177 -1.24 10.70 18.93
N LEU A 178 -2.15 9.84 18.49
CA LEU A 178 -2.90 8.91 19.33
C LEU A 178 -2.15 7.60 19.52
N ALA A 179 -1.58 7.08 18.43
CA ALA A 179 -0.75 5.89 18.46
C ALA A 179 0.30 5.85 17.34
N THR A 180 1.38 5.15 17.62
CA THR A 180 2.45 4.83 16.67
C THR A 180 2.74 3.34 16.73
N MET A 181 3.52 2.80 15.80
CA MET A 181 3.86 1.36 15.75
C MET A 181 4.15 0.70 17.13
N PRO A 182 4.97 1.26 18.04
CA PRO A 182 5.19 0.67 19.37
C PRO A 182 3.97 0.65 20.29
N THR A 183 3.04 1.59 20.13
CA THR A 183 1.88 1.77 21.01
C THR A 183 0.59 1.21 20.43
N MET A 184 0.64 0.59 19.25
CA MET A 184 -0.52 -0.04 18.63
C MET A 184 -1.07 -1.24 19.41
N GLY A 185 -0.27 -1.84 20.30
CA GLY A 185 -0.71 -2.96 21.15
C GLY A 185 -1.04 -4.24 20.36
N TRP A 186 -0.36 -4.47 19.24
CA TRP A 186 -0.63 -5.57 18.30
C TRP A 186 -0.75 -6.94 18.97
N LYS A 187 -1.79 -7.68 18.57
CA LYS A 187 -2.07 -9.06 18.96
C LYS A 187 -2.32 -9.90 17.71
N VAL A 188 -1.74 -11.10 17.71
CA VAL A 188 -1.80 -12.03 16.58
C VAL A 188 -2.92 -13.03 16.82
N VAL A 189 -3.71 -13.32 15.79
CA VAL A 189 -4.76 -14.34 15.81
C VAL A 189 -4.57 -15.24 14.59
N ASP A 190 -4.23 -16.49 14.85
CA ASP A 190 -4.04 -17.52 13.82
C ASP A 190 -5.38 -18.12 13.41
N PHE A 191 -5.65 -18.15 12.09
CA PHE A 191 -6.83 -18.80 11.54
C PHE A 191 -6.48 -20.11 10.84
N GLU A 192 -5.37 -20.12 10.10
CA GLU A 192 -4.82 -21.26 9.38
C GLU A 192 -3.28 -21.17 9.30
N ASN A 193 -2.62 -22.32 9.50
CA ASN A 193 -1.16 -22.50 9.50
C ASN A 193 -0.41 -21.88 10.71
N PRO A 194 -0.55 -22.45 11.92
CA PRO A 194 0.08 -21.92 13.15
C PRO A 194 1.61 -21.92 13.15
N ALA A 195 2.26 -22.53 12.15
CA ALA A 195 3.71 -22.51 11.99
C ALA A 195 4.24 -21.20 11.39
N VAL A 196 3.39 -20.46 10.68
CA VAL A 196 3.70 -19.19 10.04
C VAL A 196 2.71 -18.17 10.57
N THR A 197 3.17 -17.17 11.34
CA THR A 197 2.29 -16.17 11.94
C THR A 197 2.94 -14.79 11.92
N TRP A 198 2.18 -13.74 12.23
CA TRP A 198 2.71 -12.39 12.37
C TRP A 198 3.76 -12.30 13.49
N ASN A 199 4.87 -11.66 13.18
CA ASN A 199 5.87 -11.24 14.14
C ASN A 199 5.64 -9.78 14.54
N VAL A 200 5.30 -9.60 15.82
CA VAL A 200 5.02 -8.29 16.45
C VAL A 200 6.02 -7.94 17.56
N SER A 201 7.16 -8.64 17.61
CA SER A 201 8.18 -8.46 18.67
C SER A 201 8.96 -7.14 18.55
N SER A 202 8.97 -6.54 17.37
CA SER A 202 9.66 -5.28 17.12
C SER A 202 8.76 -4.08 17.41
N THR A 203 9.34 -3.02 17.97
CA THR A 203 8.66 -1.73 18.15
C THR A 203 8.66 -0.88 16.89
N SER A 204 9.48 -1.21 15.90
CA SER A 204 9.63 -0.42 14.67
C SER A 204 8.89 -0.97 13.46
N GLN A 205 8.41 -2.21 13.52
CA GLN A 205 7.68 -2.85 12.40
C GLN A 205 6.97 -4.11 12.86
N ILE A 206 6.00 -4.56 12.07
CA ILE A 206 5.42 -5.91 12.14
C ILE A 206 5.58 -6.60 10.80
N LEU A 207 5.67 -7.92 10.77
CA LEU A 207 5.82 -8.66 9.52
C LEU A 207 5.23 -10.07 9.60
N ILE A 208 4.85 -10.61 8.45
CA ILE A 208 4.52 -12.04 8.26
C ILE A 208 5.27 -12.54 7.03
N ASP A 209 6.02 -13.64 7.16
CA ASP A 209 6.71 -14.28 6.04
C ASP A 209 6.02 -15.59 5.71
N GLY A 210 5.22 -15.57 4.64
CA GLY A 210 4.46 -16.73 4.16
C GLY A 210 5.31 -17.95 3.82
N GLY A 211 6.63 -17.87 3.71
CA GLY A 211 7.48 -19.05 3.59
C GLY A 211 7.45 -19.72 2.20
N THR A 212 8.35 -20.70 2.01
CA THR A 212 8.38 -21.56 0.80
C THR A 212 7.55 -22.82 1.03
N ASN A 213 6.81 -23.27 0.01
CA ASN A 213 6.00 -24.48 0.02
C ASN A 213 5.14 -24.60 1.30
N GLN A 214 4.53 -23.49 1.71
CA GLN A 214 3.66 -23.47 2.88
C GLN A 214 2.22 -23.78 2.45
N PRO A 215 1.45 -24.48 3.30
CA PRO A 215 0.02 -24.65 3.07
C PRO A 215 -0.67 -23.29 3.08
N LYS A 216 -1.95 -23.26 2.68
CA LYS A 216 -2.81 -22.08 2.83
C LYS A 216 -2.63 -21.48 4.24
N ASN A 217 -2.48 -20.16 4.29
CA ASN A 217 -2.32 -19.41 5.52
C ASN A 217 -3.36 -18.29 5.54
N VAL A 218 -4.03 -18.15 6.68
CA VAL A 218 -4.91 -17.02 6.97
C VAL A 218 -4.55 -16.56 8.37
N ASP A 219 -4.16 -15.30 8.51
CA ASP A 219 -3.64 -14.76 9.76
C ASP A 219 -3.97 -13.29 9.95
N TRP A 220 -4.29 -12.94 11.19
CA TRP A 220 -4.62 -11.58 11.58
C TRP A 220 -3.61 -11.01 12.56
N VAL A 221 -3.38 -9.71 12.45
CA VAL A 221 -2.78 -8.90 13.50
C VAL A 221 -3.68 -7.71 13.77
N ILE A 222 -4.12 -7.57 15.02
CA ILE A 222 -5.18 -6.65 15.44
C ILE A 222 -4.62 -5.74 16.53
N SER A 223 -4.92 -4.45 16.45
CA SER A 223 -4.48 -3.46 17.43
C SER A 223 -5.23 -3.63 18.76
N GLN A 224 -4.77 -2.93 19.79
CA GLN A 224 -5.64 -2.64 20.93
C GLN A 224 -6.82 -1.74 20.53
N ALA A 225 -7.79 -1.59 21.43
CA ALA A 225 -8.89 -0.65 21.24
C ALA A 225 -8.39 0.79 21.41
N PHE A 226 -8.78 1.67 20.48
CA PHE A 226 -8.58 3.11 20.60
C PHE A 226 -9.88 3.81 20.92
N ASP A 227 -9.86 4.61 21.99
CA ASP A 227 -10.92 5.56 22.29
C ASP A 227 -10.68 6.82 21.46
N VAL A 228 -11.51 6.98 20.44
CA VAL A 228 -11.32 8.00 19.41
C VAL A 228 -11.85 9.36 19.84
N ARG A 229 -12.79 9.36 20.80
CA ARG A 229 -13.42 10.59 21.30
C ARG A 229 -12.73 11.12 22.54
N LYS A 230 -11.97 10.31 23.26
CA LYS A 230 -11.23 10.78 24.44
C LYS A 230 -10.25 11.90 24.08
N THR A 231 -10.39 13.02 24.77
CA THR A 231 -9.47 14.15 24.69
C THR A 231 -8.93 14.52 26.08
N THR A 232 -7.79 15.20 26.10
CA THR A 232 -7.24 15.77 27.33
C THR A 232 -7.92 17.11 27.59
N PRO A 233 -8.44 17.37 28.82
CA PRO A 233 -8.98 18.66 29.18
C PRO A 233 -7.90 19.77 29.15
N ASP A 234 -8.35 20.99 28.87
CA ASP A 234 -7.47 22.16 28.86
C ASP A 234 -7.03 22.53 30.29
N THR A 235 -5.82 23.07 30.43
CA THR A 235 -5.23 23.37 31.74
C THR A 235 -4.97 24.85 31.92
N GLY A 236 -5.14 25.34 33.14
CA GLY A 236 -4.73 26.70 33.51
C GLY A 236 -3.33 26.74 34.10
N VAL A 237 -2.73 27.93 34.11
CA VAL A 237 -1.46 28.22 34.79
C VAL A 237 -1.76 28.78 36.17
N ALA A 238 -1.30 28.10 37.23
CA ALA A 238 -1.40 28.64 38.57
C ALA A 238 -0.45 29.84 38.74
N LEU A 239 -1.00 31.02 38.98
CA LEU A 239 -0.24 32.27 39.10
C LEU A 239 0.03 32.68 40.56
N LYS A 240 -0.94 32.43 41.44
CA LYS A 240 -0.89 32.86 42.84
C LYS A 240 -1.36 31.73 43.76
N ASN A 241 -0.77 31.66 44.96
CA ASN A 241 -1.26 30.89 46.09
C ASN A 241 -1.34 31.77 47.35
N ILE A 242 -1.87 31.24 48.45
CA ILE A 242 -2.06 31.95 49.72
C ILE A 242 -0.80 32.64 50.30
N SER A 243 0.40 32.23 49.88
CA SER A 243 1.68 32.76 50.38
C SER A 243 2.28 33.87 49.51
N THR A 244 1.67 34.21 48.37
CA THR A 244 2.18 35.22 47.44
C THR A 244 1.17 36.33 47.19
N THR A 245 1.63 37.53 46.84
CA THR A 245 0.80 38.62 46.31
C THR A 245 1.13 38.83 44.84
N MET A 246 0.16 39.26 44.05
CA MET A 246 0.34 39.47 42.61
C MET A 246 -0.57 40.60 42.13
N ASP A 247 0.04 41.70 41.71
CA ASP A 247 -0.66 42.90 41.24
C ASP A 247 -0.70 42.99 39.71
N GLU A 248 0.18 42.25 39.03
CA GLU A 248 0.25 42.20 37.57
C GLU A 248 0.70 40.83 37.06
N TYR A 249 0.23 40.47 35.85
CA TYR A 249 0.69 39.32 35.10
C TYR A 249 0.93 39.71 33.64
N GLN A 250 2.02 39.23 33.04
CA GLN A 250 2.32 39.45 31.62
C GLN A 250 2.25 38.16 30.84
N TYR A 251 1.61 38.22 29.67
CA TYR A 251 1.51 37.09 28.73
C TYR A 251 1.78 37.54 27.30
N VAL A 252 2.39 36.70 26.47
CA VAL A 252 2.71 37.01 25.07
C VAL A 252 1.98 36.04 24.16
N TYR A 253 1.11 36.56 23.30
CA TYR A 253 0.44 35.75 22.29
C TYR A 253 1.32 35.66 21.03
N THR A 254 1.43 34.45 20.49
CA THR A 254 2.24 34.16 19.30
C THR A 254 1.43 34.05 18.02
N LYS A 255 0.10 33.99 18.13
CA LYS A 255 -0.84 33.93 17.00
C LYS A 255 -1.83 35.09 17.07
N PRO A 256 -2.24 35.64 15.92
CA PRO A 256 -3.35 36.59 15.88
C PRO A 256 -4.66 35.85 16.16
N GLY A 257 -5.60 36.55 16.80
CA GLY A 257 -6.88 35.98 17.20
C GLY A 257 -7.59 36.84 18.23
N THR A 258 -8.82 36.45 18.55
CA THR A 258 -9.56 37.01 19.68
C THR A 258 -9.63 35.93 20.76
N TYR A 259 -9.07 36.22 21.92
CA TYR A 259 -8.95 35.28 23.04
C TYR A 259 -9.86 35.68 24.19
N GLU A 260 -10.62 34.73 24.72
CA GLU A 260 -11.30 34.87 26.01
C GLU A 260 -10.34 34.41 27.11
N VAL A 261 -9.76 35.38 27.81
CA VAL A 261 -8.90 35.15 28.97
C VAL A 261 -9.76 34.96 30.20
N VAL A 262 -9.47 33.93 30.99
CA VAL A 262 -10.18 33.66 32.24
C VAL A 262 -9.20 33.59 33.40
N PHE A 263 -9.49 34.36 34.45
CA PHE A 263 -8.88 34.21 35.76
C PHE A 263 -9.87 33.51 36.69
N GLU A 264 -9.56 32.28 37.06
CA GLU A 264 -10.28 31.51 38.07
C GLU A 264 -9.62 31.73 39.43
N THR A 265 -10.44 32.10 40.41
CA THR A 265 -9.96 32.51 41.74
C THR A 265 -10.64 31.71 42.82
N THR A 266 -9.89 31.25 43.82
CA THR A 266 -10.46 30.48 44.94
C THR A 266 -9.87 30.94 46.27
N SER A 267 -10.70 30.87 47.31
CA SER A 267 -10.31 31.08 48.70
C SER A 267 -10.96 30.00 49.56
N ASP A 268 -10.15 29.03 49.96
CA ASP A 268 -10.59 27.83 50.70
C ASP A 268 -10.06 27.87 52.14
N TRP A 269 -10.94 28.25 53.06
CA TRP A 269 -10.63 28.40 54.49
C TRP A 269 -11.49 27.45 55.33
N TYR A 270 -11.11 27.22 56.59
CA TYR A 270 -11.82 26.30 57.48
C TYR A 270 -13.29 26.69 57.73
N ASN A 271 -13.63 27.95 57.51
CA ASN A 271 -14.96 28.53 57.73
C ASN A 271 -15.73 28.83 56.43
N GLY A 272 -15.17 28.52 55.26
CA GLY A 272 -15.84 28.76 53.98
C GLY A 272 -14.93 28.55 52.78
N SER A 273 -15.57 28.20 51.66
CA SER A 273 -14.95 28.10 50.34
C SER A 273 -15.76 28.98 49.40
N ASP A 274 -15.08 29.82 48.62
CA ASP A 274 -15.69 30.64 47.58
C ASP A 274 -14.89 30.56 46.28
N HIS A 275 -15.56 30.78 45.15
CA HIS A 275 -15.00 30.69 43.81
C HIS A 275 -15.44 31.87 42.94
N GLY A 276 -14.49 32.45 42.19
CA GLY A 276 -14.72 33.58 41.31
C GLY A 276 -14.19 33.32 39.90
N LEU A 277 -14.83 33.97 38.91
CA LEU A 277 -14.38 33.96 37.52
C LEU A 277 -14.38 35.37 36.97
N THR A 278 -13.25 35.79 36.43
CA THR A 278 -13.11 37.07 35.72
C THR A 278 -12.72 36.80 34.28
N ARG A 279 -13.52 37.33 33.33
CA ARG A 279 -13.30 37.16 31.89
C ARG A 279 -12.86 38.48 31.27
N VAL A 280 -11.86 38.41 30.40
CA VAL A 280 -11.36 39.55 29.64
C VAL A 280 -11.12 39.12 28.20
N THR A 281 -11.51 39.95 27.24
CA THR A 281 -11.22 39.72 25.82
C THR A 281 -9.91 40.39 25.43
N VAL A 282 -9.01 39.65 24.79
CA VAL A 282 -7.77 40.17 24.20
C VAL A 282 -7.81 39.95 22.70
N GLU A 283 -7.68 41.03 21.92
CA GLU A 283 -7.52 40.94 20.47
C GLU A 283 -6.04 41.06 20.11
N VAL A 284 -5.54 40.12 19.32
CA VAL A 284 -4.16 40.08 18.83
C VAL A 284 -4.19 40.12 17.31
N GLN A 285 -3.53 41.10 16.73
CA GLN A 285 -3.42 41.29 15.29
C GLN A 285 -2.01 40.95 14.80
N GLY A 286 -1.92 40.52 13.55
CA GLY A 286 -0.67 40.12 12.89
C GLY A 286 -0.95 39.24 11.69
N THR A 287 0.07 39.00 10.88
CA THR A 287 0.03 38.02 9.78
C THR A 287 0.50 36.67 10.29
N VAL A 288 -0.30 35.64 10.08
CA VAL A 288 0.16 34.24 10.21
C VAL A 288 1.01 33.93 8.98
N GLU A 289 2.23 33.43 9.16
CA GLU A 289 2.90 32.72 8.08
C GLU A 289 2.10 31.44 7.81
N GLU A 290 1.26 31.46 6.79
CA GLU A 290 0.59 30.24 6.33
C GLU A 290 1.65 29.29 5.78
N GLU A 291 1.62 28.03 6.22
CA GLU A 291 2.43 27.00 5.57
C GLU A 291 2.03 26.94 4.10
N ILE A 292 3.03 27.11 3.23
CA ILE A 292 2.81 26.97 1.79
C ILE A 292 2.41 25.51 1.56
N PRO A 293 1.23 25.24 0.97
CA PRO A 293 0.78 23.88 0.77
C PRO A 293 1.75 23.13 -0.13
N ALA A 294 1.85 21.82 0.10
CA ALA A 294 2.61 20.97 -0.79
C ALA A 294 2.04 21.06 -2.21
N SER A 295 2.92 21.12 -3.20
CA SER A 295 2.52 21.28 -4.59
C SER A 295 3.57 20.73 -5.54
N LEU A 296 3.11 20.29 -6.71
CA LEU A 296 3.96 19.95 -7.84
C LEU A 296 3.35 20.58 -9.10
N SER A 297 4.13 21.42 -9.77
CA SER A 297 3.85 21.95 -11.09
C SER A 297 4.76 21.28 -12.11
N VAL A 298 4.19 20.86 -13.23
CA VAL A 298 4.91 20.23 -14.34
C VAL A 298 4.56 20.96 -15.63
N LEU A 299 5.55 21.60 -16.24
CA LEU A 299 5.38 22.35 -17.48
C LEU A 299 6.20 21.69 -18.59
N PRO A 300 5.57 21.00 -19.55
CA PRO A 300 6.27 20.52 -20.74
C PRO A 300 6.61 21.69 -21.68
N ASP A 301 7.77 21.64 -22.33
CA ASP A 301 8.14 22.58 -23.40
C ASP A 301 7.24 22.40 -24.64
N LYS A 302 6.76 21.18 -24.87
CA LYS A 302 5.82 20.82 -25.94
C LYS A 302 4.92 19.64 -25.52
N VAL A 303 3.70 19.59 -26.05
CA VAL A 303 2.77 18.45 -25.90
C VAL A 303 2.58 17.66 -27.19
N GLU A 304 3.18 18.13 -28.29
CA GLU A 304 3.27 17.40 -29.55
C GLU A 304 4.72 17.38 -30.02
N CYS A 305 5.21 16.22 -30.47
CA CYS A 305 6.57 16.05 -31.01
C CYS A 305 6.61 14.99 -32.11
N LYS A 306 7.73 14.87 -32.82
CA LYS A 306 7.99 13.70 -33.69
C LYS A 306 8.57 12.53 -32.90
N ALA A 307 8.39 11.32 -33.38
CA ALA A 307 9.05 10.15 -32.82
C ALA A 307 10.58 10.34 -32.80
N GLY A 308 11.20 10.08 -31.65
CA GLY A 308 12.63 10.31 -31.40
C GLY A 308 12.99 11.74 -30.99
N GLU A 309 12.04 12.70 -31.03
CA GLU A 309 12.25 14.05 -30.54
C GLU A 309 11.99 14.13 -29.02
N PRO A 310 12.95 14.66 -28.22
CA PRO A 310 12.79 14.77 -26.78
C PRO A 310 11.79 15.86 -26.38
N ILE A 311 11.12 15.63 -25.25
CA ILE A 311 10.30 16.59 -24.51
C ILE A 311 10.99 16.89 -23.19
N THR A 312 11.05 18.18 -22.83
CA THR A 312 11.57 18.62 -21.54
C THR A 312 10.41 19.02 -20.64
N PHE A 313 10.29 18.37 -19.50
CA PHE A 313 9.35 18.72 -18.44
C PHE A 313 10.10 19.55 -17.39
N SER A 314 9.71 20.81 -17.21
CA SER A 314 10.20 21.64 -16.11
C SER A 314 9.31 21.44 -14.89
N LEU A 315 9.86 20.81 -13.85
CA LEU A 315 9.17 20.52 -12.61
C LEU A 315 9.56 21.54 -11.55
N THR A 316 8.56 22.06 -10.84
CA THR A 316 8.75 22.88 -9.64
C THR A 316 7.84 22.36 -8.54
N GLY A 317 8.37 22.20 -7.33
CA GLY A 317 7.64 21.59 -6.24
C GLY A 317 7.96 22.17 -4.87
N ASN A 318 6.99 22.08 -3.97
CA ASN A 318 7.10 22.39 -2.56
C ASN A 318 6.65 21.15 -1.78
N ASN A 319 7.51 20.55 -0.96
CA ASN A 319 7.23 19.29 -0.26
C ASN A 319 6.69 18.15 -1.17
N ALA A 320 7.02 18.18 -2.47
CA ALA A 320 6.66 17.14 -3.41
C ALA A 320 7.65 15.97 -3.30
N ASN A 321 7.26 14.94 -2.54
CA ASN A 321 8.07 13.76 -2.30
C ASN A 321 7.62 12.60 -3.21
N ASN A 322 8.47 11.58 -3.34
CA ASN A 322 8.18 10.37 -4.12
C ASN A 322 7.56 10.65 -5.49
N VAL A 323 8.11 11.64 -6.21
CA VAL A 323 7.63 11.95 -7.56
C VAL A 323 8.03 10.80 -8.48
N VAL A 324 7.06 10.17 -9.12
CA VAL A 324 7.26 9.05 -10.05
C VAL A 324 6.64 9.43 -11.39
N PHE A 325 7.45 9.34 -12.45
CA PHE A 325 7.02 9.59 -13.81
C PHE A 325 6.60 8.30 -14.49
N TYR A 326 5.41 8.32 -15.09
CA TYR A 326 4.87 7.31 -16.00
C TYR A 326 4.67 7.99 -17.36
N SER A 327 5.14 7.36 -18.43
CA SER A 327 5.06 7.89 -19.80
C SER A 327 3.75 7.51 -20.47
N GLY A 328 3.08 6.47 -19.98
CA GLY A 328 1.89 5.89 -20.60
C GLY A 328 2.21 4.88 -21.71
N GLU A 329 3.48 4.57 -21.94
CA GLU A 329 3.89 3.43 -22.78
C GLU A 329 3.68 2.09 -22.05
N SER A 330 3.71 1.00 -22.80
CA SER A 330 3.65 -0.36 -22.25
C SER A 330 4.71 -0.57 -21.17
N GLY A 331 4.31 -1.11 -20.01
CA GLY A 331 5.21 -1.33 -18.88
C GLY A 331 5.50 -0.06 -18.06
N HIS A 332 4.98 1.09 -18.48
CA HIS A 332 5.23 2.41 -17.92
C HIS A 332 3.93 3.25 -17.84
N ASN A 333 2.77 2.59 -17.67
CA ASN A 333 1.45 3.20 -17.54
C ASN A 333 0.94 3.20 -16.09
N PHE A 334 0.60 4.38 -15.57
CA PHE A 334 0.13 4.58 -14.20
C PHE A 334 -1.14 3.78 -13.85
N ASP A 335 -2.05 3.61 -14.81
CA ASP A 335 -3.32 2.91 -14.57
C ASP A 335 -3.09 1.39 -14.37
N PHE A 336 -1.90 0.87 -14.71
CA PHE A 336 -1.53 -0.55 -14.59
C PHE A 336 -0.46 -0.81 -13.50
N ARG A 337 -0.15 0.19 -12.67
CA ARG A 337 0.86 0.07 -11.59
C ARG A 337 0.55 -0.96 -10.50
N GLU A 338 -0.71 -1.42 -10.43
CA GLU A 338 -1.21 -2.43 -9.49
C GLU A 338 -1.85 -3.61 -10.24
N ARG A 339 -1.59 -3.75 -11.56
CA ARG A 339 -2.15 -4.81 -12.39
C ARG A 339 -1.34 -6.09 -12.27
N PHE A 340 -1.61 -6.84 -11.21
CA PHE A 340 -1.02 -8.16 -10.96
C PHE A 340 -1.63 -9.27 -11.83
N TYR A 341 -2.82 -9.04 -12.37
CA TYR A 341 -3.51 -9.96 -13.26
C TYR A 341 -4.10 -9.21 -14.46
N ALA A 342 -4.03 -9.82 -15.63
CA ALA A 342 -4.54 -9.27 -16.87
C ALA A 342 -5.13 -10.38 -17.76
N ASP A 343 -6.17 -10.05 -18.52
CA ASP A 343 -6.81 -10.95 -19.50
C ASP A 343 -5.96 -11.08 -20.78
N ASN A 344 -4.67 -11.39 -20.62
CA ASN A 344 -3.74 -11.47 -21.73
C ASN A 344 -4.12 -12.63 -22.67
N ASP A 345 -3.72 -12.48 -23.93
CA ASP A 345 -3.62 -13.59 -24.86
C ASP A 345 -2.20 -14.13 -24.88
N MET A 346 -2.04 -15.44 -25.05
CA MET A 346 -0.74 -16.07 -25.26
C MET A 346 -0.74 -16.66 -26.65
N VAL A 347 0.15 -16.15 -27.50
CA VAL A 347 0.27 -16.61 -28.88
C VAL A 347 1.55 -17.40 -29.05
N VAL A 348 1.45 -18.49 -29.81
CA VAL A 348 2.58 -19.37 -30.11
C VAL A 348 2.75 -19.47 -31.61
N ASN A 349 4.01 -19.44 -32.05
CA ASN A 349 4.42 -19.67 -33.42
C ASN A 349 5.74 -20.45 -33.44
N PHE A 350 5.90 -21.36 -34.39
CA PHE A 350 7.12 -22.15 -34.54
C PHE A 350 7.34 -22.54 -36.00
N SER A 351 8.46 -23.18 -36.29
CA SER A 351 8.67 -23.81 -37.58
C SER A 351 9.25 -25.20 -37.43
N THR A 352 8.81 -26.09 -38.31
CA THR A 352 9.20 -27.50 -38.28
C THR A 352 9.86 -27.95 -39.57
N TRP A 353 10.57 -29.07 -39.48
CA TRP A 353 11.08 -29.82 -40.60
C TRP A 353 10.95 -31.31 -40.32
N VAL A 354 10.23 -32.02 -41.19
CA VAL A 354 10.27 -33.49 -41.25
C VAL A 354 11.21 -33.89 -42.39
N ARG A 355 12.16 -34.78 -42.10
CA ARG A 355 13.17 -35.24 -43.08
C ARG A 355 12.92 -36.68 -43.50
N TYR A 356 13.21 -36.95 -44.77
CA TYR A 356 13.13 -38.23 -45.49
C TYR A 356 11.76 -38.56 -46.08
N ASP A 357 10.72 -38.61 -45.27
CA ASP A 357 9.33 -38.82 -45.69
C ASP A 357 8.38 -37.95 -44.86
N VAL A 358 7.08 -38.04 -45.13
CA VAL A 358 6.04 -37.29 -44.42
C VAL A 358 5.27 -38.21 -43.50
N ASP A 359 5.19 -37.85 -42.23
CA ASP A 359 4.28 -38.44 -41.26
C ASP A 359 3.55 -37.34 -40.46
N GLN A 360 2.64 -37.74 -39.57
CA GLN A 360 1.90 -36.82 -38.68
C GLN A 360 2.09 -37.20 -37.21
N LEU A 361 3.23 -37.79 -36.86
CA LEU A 361 3.53 -38.34 -35.54
C LEU A 361 3.93 -37.26 -34.54
N LEU A 362 4.44 -36.12 -35.02
CA LEU A 362 4.71 -34.96 -34.18
C LEU A 362 3.41 -34.19 -33.88
N LYS A 363 3.15 -33.98 -32.59
CA LYS A 363 2.01 -33.22 -32.07
C LYS A 363 2.49 -32.03 -31.24
N PHE A 364 1.72 -30.94 -31.27
CA PHE A 364 1.86 -29.84 -30.33
C PHE A 364 0.73 -29.91 -29.31
N LYS A 365 1.10 -29.99 -28.02
CA LYS A 365 0.16 -30.21 -26.92
C LYS A 365 0.34 -29.16 -25.83
N MET A 366 -0.69 -29.01 -25.01
CA MET A 366 -0.70 -28.12 -23.86
C MET A 366 -1.30 -28.81 -22.64
N SER A 367 -0.79 -28.52 -21.44
CA SER A 367 -1.37 -28.96 -20.18
C SER A 367 -1.45 -27.80 -19.19
N THR A 368 -2.48 -27.80 -18.36
CA THR A 368 -2.66 -26.86 -17.24
C THR A 368 -2.54 -27.54 -15.86
N ASP A 369 -2.43 -28.86 -15.84
CA ASP A 369 -2.42 -29.70 -14.64
C ASP A 369 -1.11 -30.50 -14.46
N PHE A 370 -0.19 -30.44 -15.43
CA PHE A 370 1.16 -30.99 -15.27
C PHE A 370 1.86 -30.34 -14.07
N ASP A 371 2.41 -31.17 -13.20
CA ASP A 371 2.94 -30.71 -11.91
C ASP A 371 4.33 -30.05 -12.01
N GLY A 372 5.00 -30.23 -13.15
CA GLY A 372 6.34 -29.71 -13.43
C GLY A 372 7.47 -30.69 -13.09
N VAL A 373 7.16 -31.95 -12.80
CA VAL A 373 8.14 -33.03 -12.63
C VAL A 373 8.34 -33.73 -13.98
N TYR A 374 9.52 -33.58 -14.57
CA TYR A 374 9.85 -34.05 -15.91
C TYR A 374 10.23 -35.53 -15.95
N GLU A 375 9.36 -36.37 -15.40
CA GLU A 375 9.50 -37.83 -15.34
C GLU A 375 8.27 -38.48 -15.97
N LYS A 376 8.45 -39.69 -16.51
CA LYS A 376 7.43 -40.39 -17.31
C LYS A 376 6.08 -40.45 -16.59
N GLU A 377 6.07 -40.90 -15.35
CA GLU A 377 4.87 -41.14 -14.57
C GLU A 377 4.05 -39.87 -14.37
N HIS A 378 4.72 -38.72 -14.26
CA HIS A 378 4.11 -37.41 -14.07
C HIS A 378 3.58 -36.83 -15.38
N VAL A 379 4.30 -37.04 -16.48
CA VAL A 379 3.85 -36.64 -17.83
C VAL A 379 2.60 -37.43 -18.22
N GLU A 380 2.57 -38.73 -17.94
CA GLU A 380 1.44 -39.63 -18.23
C GLU A 380 0.23 -39.38 -17.32
N ALA A 381 0.45 -38.90 -16.09
CA ALA A 381 -0.62 -38.55 -15.15
C ALA A 381 -1.34 -37.24 -15.50
N ALA A 382 -0.69 -36.34 -16.24
CA ALA A 382 -1.24 -35.04 -16.62
C ALA A 382 -2.18 -35.10 -17.82
N THR A 383 -3.11 -34.15 -17.89
CA THR A 383 -4.03 -34.00 -19.02
C THR A 383 -3.39 -33.14 -20.10
N TRP A 384 -3.21 -33.70 -21.29
CA TRP A 384 -2.65 -32.99 -22.44
C TRP A 384 -3.69 -32.74 -23.55
N ILE A 385 -4.00 -31.47 -23.78
CA ILE A 385 -4.85 -30.99 -24.87
C ILE A 385 -4.02 -30.99 -26.17
N ASP A 386 -4.45 -31.74 -27.16
CA ASP A 386 -3.85 -31.74 -28.49
C ASP A 386 -4.35 -30.53 -29.29
N LEU A 387 -3.42 -29.65 -29.69
CA LEU A 387 -3.68 -28.44 -30.46
C LEU A 387 -3.10 -28.51 -31.86
N SER A 388 -2.66 -29.69 -32.30
CA SER A 388 -1.95 -29.86 -33.58
C SER A 388 -2.80 -29.44 -34.78
N ASP A 389 -4.13 -29.54 -34.69
CA ASP A 389 -5.06 -29.11 -35.74
C ASP A 389 -5.08 -27.59 -35.97
N LYS A 390 -4.56 -26.81 -35.02
CA LYS A 390 -4.44 -25.35 -35.12
C LYS A 390 -3.16 -24.91 -35.84
N PHE A 391 -2.18 -25.81 -36.00
CA PHE A 391 -0.87 -25.50 -36.53
C PHE A 391 -0.61 -26.24 -37.85
N ILE A 392 0.24 -25.63 -38.68
CA ILE A 392 0.77 -26.27 -39.88
C ILE A 392 2.09 -26.99 -39.53
N PHE A 393 2.20 -28.26 -39.90
CA PHE A 393 3.43 -29.03 -39.76
C PHE A 393 4.11 -29.24 -41.11
N SER A 394 5.43 -29.40 -41.08
CA SER A 394 6.22 -29.70 -42.28
C SER A 394 5.74 -30.98 -42.95
N THR A 395 5.67 -30.93 -44.28
CA THR A 395 5.45 -32.08 -45.17
C THR A 395 6.68 -32.34 -46.05
N GLY A 396 7.87 -32.03 -45.51
CA GLY A 396 9.17 -32.28 -46.15
C GLY A 396 10.02 -31.03 -46.37
N ALA A 397 9.42 -29.84 -46.36
CA ALA A 397 10.13 -28.57 -46.47
C ALA A 397 10.72 -28.12 -45.12
N ASP A 398 11.99 -27.70 -45.12
CA ASP A 398 12.63 -27.11 -43.94
C ASP A 398 12.03 -25.73 -43.62
N LYS A 399 12.01 -25.38 -42.32
CA LYS A 399 11.42 -24.13 -41.79
C LYS A 399 9.98 -23.88 -42.24
N THR A 400 9.16 -24.93 -42.30
CA THR A 400 7.73 -24.77 -42.57
C THR A 400 7.09 -24.00 -41.39
N PRO A 401 6.53 -22.79 -41.60
CA PRO A 401 5.95 -22.00 -40.53
C PRO A 401 4.64 -22.63 -40.05
N SER A 402 4.42 -22.64 -38.74
CA SER A 402 3.22 -23.22 -38.15
C SER A 402 1.98 -22.35 -38.28
N GLY A 403 2.19 -21.04 -38.43
CA GLY A 403 1.17 -20.04 -38.17
C GLY A 403 1.12 -19.67 -36.69
N GLU A 404 0.67 -18.45 -36.41
CA GLU A 404 0.46 -17.95 -35.05
C GLU A 404 -0.90 -18.38 -34.53
N VAL A 405 -0.95 -18.94 -33.33
CA VAL A 405 -2.18 -19.44 -32.69
C VAL A 405 -2.29 -18.89 -31.28
N SER A 406 -3.47 -18.37 -30.95
CA SER A 406 -3.86 -17.99 -29.58
C SER A 406 -4.18 -19.24 -28.74
N LEU A 407 -3.60 -19.29 -27.54
CA LEU A 407 -3.85 -20.32 -26.54
C LEU A 407 -4.86 -19.87 -25.47
N LYS A 408 -5.35 -18.62 -25.52
CA LYS A 408 -6.24 -18.03 -24.51
C LYS A 408 -7.46 -18.88 -24.17
N LYS A 409 -8.15 -19.41 -25.18
CA LYS A 409 -9.32 -20.26 -24.96
C LYS A 409 -8.97 -21.59 -24.29
N ALA A 410 -7.84 -22.18 -24.66
CA ALA A 410 -7.42 -23.48 -24.13
C ALA A 410 -6.92 -23.36 -22.68
N ALA A 411 -6.33 -22.21 -22.33
CA ALA A 411 -5.80 -21.93 -21.00
C ALA A 411 -6.87 -21.76 -19.92
N GLY A 412 -8.11 -21.41 -20.30
CA GLY A 412 -9.19 -21.13 -19.36
C GLY A 412 -9.06 -19.78 -18.64
N ASP A 413 -9.81 -19.65 -17.55
CA ASP A 413 -9.98 -18.37 -16.83
C ASP A 413 -9.29 -18.35 -15.45
N ASP A 414 -8.62 -19.43 -15.05
CA ASP A 414 -7.89 -19.48 -13.78
C ASP A 414 -6.67 -18.55 -13.82
N PRO A 415 -6.59 -17.52 -12.95
CA PRO A 415 -5.50 -16.57 -12.92
C PRO A 415 -4.14 -17.18 -12.53
N ASN A 416 -4.13 -18.34 -11.86
CA ASN A 416 -2.94 -19.02 -11.39
C ASN A 416 -2.58 -20.26 -12.22
N ALA A 417 -3.31 -20.52 -13.31
CA ALA A 417 -3.07 -21.67 -14.18
C ALA A 417 -1.62 -21.65 -14.72
N ARG A 418 -0.89 -22.73 -14.40
CA ARG A 418 0.43 -23.02 -14.98
C ARG A 418 0.22 -23.68 -16.31
N ILE A 419 0.65 -23.06 -17.39
CA ILE A 419 0.55 -23.63 -18.72
C ILE A 419 1.90 -24.22 -19.12
N PHE A 420 1.87 -25.45 -19.58
CA PHE A 420 3.01 -26.13 -20.18
C PHE A 420 2.66 -26.42 -21.64
N VAL A 421 3.60 -26.18 -22.55
CA VAL A 421 3.48 -26.59 -23.95
C VAL A 421 4.50 -27.67 -24.24
N ALA A 422 4.17 -28.59 -25.13
CA ALA A 422 5.04 -29.69 -25.47
C ALA A 422 4.99 -30.04 -26.95
N PHE A 423 6.13 -30.48 -27.46
CA PHE A 423 6.16 -31.29 -28.67
C PHE A 423 6.21 -32.76 -28.25
N HIS A 424 5.22 -33.51 -28.70
CA HIS A 424 5.05 -34.92 -28.38
C HIS A 424 5.16 -35.72 -29.65
N HIS A 425 6.07 -36.69 -29.68
CA HIS A 425 6.20 -37.61 -30.79
C HIS A 425 5.89 -39.03 -30.32
N LYS A 426 4.81 -39.61 -30.86
CA LYS A 426 4.43 -41.00 -30.58
C LYS A 426 4.40 -41.84 -31.84
N ASP A 427 4.95 -43.04 -31.74
CA ASP A 427 5.02 -44.05 -32.77
C ASP A 427 4.86 -45.42 -32.13
N GLU A 428 3.82 -46.14 -32.53
CA GLU A 428 3.44 -47.43 -31.96
C GLU A 428 4.00 -48.63 -32.74
N GLU A 429 4.67 -48.39 -33.88
CA GLU A 429 5.22 -49.48 -34.69
C GLU A 429 6.53 -50.01 -34.08
N GLU A 430 6.57 -51.31 -33.76
CA GLU A 430 7.73 -51.89 -33.07
C GLU A 430 8.99 -51.95 -33.95
N VAL A 431 8.86 -52.13 -35.26
CA VAL A 431 10.01 -52.23 -36.18
C VAL A 431 9.66 -51.61 -37.54
N VAL A 432 10.40 -50.58 -37.91
CA VAL A 432 10.35 -50.00 -39.27
C VAL A 432 11.76 -49.82 -39.83
N GLU A 433 11.91 -49.98 -41.14
CA GLU A 433 13.20 -49.89 -41.81
C GLU A 433 13.86 -48.51 -41.62
N LYS A 434 13.07 -47.43 -41.63
CA LYS A 434 13.55 -46.07 -41.48
C LYS A 434 12.46 -45.16 -40.92
N ARG A 435 12.84 -44.26 -40.02
CA ARG A 435 11.98 -43.20 -39.49
C ARG A 435 12.43 -41.81 -39.87
N ASN A 436 11.47 -40.90 -39.89
CA ASN A 436 11.70 -39.51 -40.18
C ASN A 436 12.34 -38.79 -38.99
N ASP A 437 13.22 -37.84 -39.32
CA ASP A 437 13.71 -36.90 -38.32
C ASP A 437 12.67 -35.79 -38.17
N TRP A 438 12.41 -35.39 -36.93
CA TRP A 438 11.60 -34.22 -36.63
C TRP A 438 12.46 -33.14 -35.99
N ILE A 439 12.42 -31.95 -36.58
CA ILE A 439 13.18 -30.79 -36.11
C ILE A 439 12.22 -29.63 -35.90
N VAL A 440 12.25 -29.03 -34.70
CA VAL A 440 11.66 -27.72 -34.44
C VAL A 440 12.78 -26.69 -34.58
N ARG A 441 12.69 -25.85 -35.62
CA ARG A 441 13.72 -24.88 -36.01
C ARG A 441 13.60 -23.58 -35.26
N THR A 442 12.38 -23.09 -35.11
CA THR A 442 12.09 -21.86 -34.37
C THR A 442 10.93 -22.12 -33.45
N PHE A 443 10.88 -21.35 -32.37
CA PHE A 443 9.76 -21.29 -31.46
C PHE A 443 9.72 -19.87 -30.92
N GLU A 444 8.54 -19.30 -30.86
CA GLU A 444 8.25 -18.00 -30.29
C GLU A 444 6.93 -18.11 -29.52
N MET A 445 6.94 -17.61 -28.30
CA MET A 445 5.77 -17.48 -27.46
C MET A 445 5.72 -16.05 -26.94
N ASP A 446 4.64 -15.35 -27.26
CA ASP A 446 4.42 -13.98 -26.85
C ASP A 446 3.17 -13.87 -26.00
N LEU A 447 3.20 -12.91 -25.07
CA LEU A 447 2.04 -12.46 -24.33
C LEU A 447 1.53 -11.17 -24.96
N ILE A 448 0.23 -11.08 -25.21
CA ILE A 448 -0.43 -9.89 -25.73
C ILE A 448 -1.37 -9.37 -24.66
N SER A 449 -1.13 -8.15 -24.19
CA SER A 449 -1.99 -7.51 -23.21
C SER A 449 -3.36 -7.16 -23.81
N PRO A 450 -4.41 -6.94 -22.99
CA PRO A 450 -5.71 -6.45 -23.48
C PRO A 450 -5.63 -5.17 -24.33
N GLU A 451 -4.61 -4.35 -24.11
CA GLU A 451 -4.32 -3.12 -24.85
C GLU A 451 -3.58 -3.36 -26.18
N GLY A 452 -3.24 -4.61 -26.49
CA GLY A 452 -2.55 -5.00 -27.72
C GLY A 452 -1.02 -4.93 -27.63
N PHE A 453 -0.45 -4.71 -26.44
CA PHE A 453 1.00 -4.71 -26.27
C PHE A 453 1.54 -6.13 -26.30
N ARG A 454 2.54 -6.38 -27.15
CA ARG A 454 3.17 -7.68 -27.34
C ARG A 454 4.51 -7.73 -26.60
N SER A 455 4.68 -8.72 -25.73
CA SER A 455 5.94 -9.01 -25.04
C SER A 455 6.35 -10.47 -25.31
N ASN A 456 7.63 -10.68 -25.61
CA ASN A 456 8.13 -12.04 -25.86
C ASN A 456 8.45 -12.75 -24.54
N LEU A 457 7.78 -13.89 -24.30
CA LEU A 457 8.02 -14.74 -23.14
C LEU A 457 9.18 -15.70 -23.38
N ALA A 458 9.21 -16.33 -24.55
CA ALA A 458 10.24 -17.28 -24.91
C ALA A 458 10.52 -17.31 -26.41
N LYS A 459 11.75 -17.68 -26.76
CA LYS A 459 12.20 -18.02 -28.11
C LYS A 459 12.98 -19.33 -28.08
N MET A 460 13.27 -19.90 -29.26
CA MET A 460 14.12 -21.10 -29.36
C MET A 460 15.45 -20.99 -28.58
N ALA A 461 16.07 -19.79 -28.60
CA ALA A 461 17.33 -19.54 -27.90
C ALA A 461 17.19 -19.27 -26.39
N THR A 462 15.98 -19.31 -25.82
CA THR A 462 15.78 -19.16 -24.37
C THR A 462 16.40 -20.35 -23.64
N LYS A 463 17.40 -20.07 -22.81
CA LYS A 463 18.16 -21.10 -22.10
C LYS A 463 17.28 -21.89 -21.13
N ASP A 464 17.48 -23.20 -21.11
CA ASP A 464 16.78 -24.15 -20.24
C ASP A 464 15.25 -24.05 -20.36
N TRP A 465 14.73 -23.66 -21.53
CA TRP A 465 13.29 -23.53 -21.76
C TRP A 465 12.59 -24.87 -21.95
N TRP A 466 13.30 -25.82 -22.54
CA TRP A 466 12.79 -27.13 -22.95
C TRP A 466 13.49 -28.23 -22.18
N THR A 467 12.72 -29.21 -21.70
CA THR A 467 13.21 -30.42 -21.05
C THR A 467 12.71 -31.64 -21.82
N ALA A 468 13.64 -32.50 -22.25
CA ALA A 468 13.31 -33.76 -22.89
C ALA A 468 12.89 -34.80 -21.85
N VAL A 469 11.77 -35.48 -22.08
CA VAL A 469 11.27 -36.58 -21.25
C VAL A 469 11.10 -37.81 -22.13
N ASP A 470 11.80 -38.87 -21.76
CA ASP A 470 11.72 -40.17 -22.42
C ASP A 470 10.69 -41.04 -21.70
N CYS A 471 9.62 -41.43 -22.42
CA CYS A 471 8.56 -42.26 -21.86
C CYS A 471 8.61 -43.71 -22.38
N LEU A 472 9.46 -44.05 -23.37
CA LEU A 472 9.52 -45.40 -23.91
C LEU A 472 10.91 -45.88 -24.32
N ASN A 473 11.76 -45.04 -24.91
CA ASN A 473 13.02 -45.46 -25.51
C ASN A 473 14.20 -44.51 -25.24
N THR A 474 15.03 -44.90 -24.28
CA THR A 474 16.26 -44.20 -23.87
C THR A 474 17.27 -43.96 -24.99
N ASN A 475 17.16 -44.66 -26.11
CA ASN A 475 18.06 -44.53 -27.26
C ASN A 475 17.48 -43.68 -28.42
N ARG A 476 16.33 -43.01 -28.20
CA ARG A 476 15.66 -42.18 -29.20
C ARG A 476 15.05 -40.88 -28.63
N ASN A 477 15.66 -40.28 -27.61
CA ASN A 477 15.14 -39.04 -27.00
C ASN A 477 15.43 -37.75 -27.82
N TRP A 478 14.71 -36.68 -27.50
CA TRP A 478 14.92 -35.33 -28.01
C TRP A 478 16.30 -34.78 -27.63
N THR A 479 17.01 -34.25 -28.61
CA THR A 479 18.19 -33.42 -28.41
C THR A 479 17.76 -31.95 -28.34
N VAL A 480 17.89 -31.36 -27.15
CA VAL A 480 17.56 -29.95 -26.90
C VAL A 480 18.81 -29.08 -27.06
N THR A 481 18.73 -28.08 -27.93
CA THR A 481 19.79 -27.07 -28.11
C THR A 481 19.18 -25.67 -28.16
N LEU A 482 19.99 -24.63 -28.01
CA LEU A 482 19.53 -23.23 -28.14
C LEU A 482 19.15 -22.85 -29.58
N GLN A 483 19.46 -23.71 -30.56
CA GLN A 483 19.20 -23.46 -31.96
C GLN A 483 17.99 -24.23 -32.49
N GLN A 484 17.65 -25.36 -31.88
CA GLN A 484 16.62 -26.29 -32.37
C GLN A 484 16.35 -27.42 -31.37
N LEU A 485 15.19 -28.05 -31.53
CA LEU A 485 14.84 -29.33 -30.92
C LEU A 485 14.91 -30.40 -32.01
N VAL A 486 15.63 -31.49 -31.77
CA VAL A 486 15.85 -32.54 -32.78
C VAL A 486 15.49 -33.90 -32.21
N LEU A 487 14.56 -34.58 -32.87
CA LEU A 487 14.28 -36.00 -32.66
C LEU A 487 14.78 -36.77 -33.88
N THR A 488 15.74 -37.66 -33.68
CA THR A 488 16.34 -38.43 -34.78
C THR A 488 15.58 -39.74 -34.98
N GLY A 489 15.06 -39.95 -36.20
CA GLY A 489 14.32 -41.15 -36.56
C GLY A 489 15.25 -42.34 -36.82
N GLY A 490 16.23 -42.18 -37.71
CA GLY A 490 17.23 -43.22 -38.01
C GLY A 490 16.69 -44.52 -38.63
N ALA A 491 17.58 -45.47 -38.91
CA ALA A 491 17.24 -46.80 -39.43
C ALA A 491 17.09 -47.84 -38.31
N ASN A 492 16.22 -48.84 -38.50
CA ASN A 492 16.02 -49.97 -37.58
C ASN A 492 15.74 -49.57 -36.12
N LYS A 493 14.92 -48.54 -35.90
CA LYS A 493 14.56 -48.10 -34.55
C LYS A 493 13.28 -48.80 -34.06
N SER A 494 13.13 -48.91 -32.75
CA SER A 494 11.92 -49.42 -32.07
C SER A 494 10.91 -48.31 -31.77
N ALA A 495 9.64 -48.67 -31.49
CA ALA A 495 8.56 -47.75 -31.10
C ALA A 495 9.03 -46.64 -30.13
N ASN A 496 8.34 -45.49 -30.16
CA ASN A 496 8.75 -44.31 -29.40
C ASN A 496 7.56 -43.53 -28.85
N ASP A 497 7.71 -42.98 -27.65
CA ASP A 497 6.78 -42.05 -27.03
C ASP A 497 7.61 -41.07 -26.23
N ASP A 498 8.00 -39.96 -26.85
CA ASP A 498 8.92 -39.00 -26.25
C ASP A 498 8.41 -37.58 -26.37
N TRP A 499 8.74 -36.81 -25.34
CA TRP A 499 8.24 -35.47 -25.13
C TRP A 499 9.41 -34.50 -25.01
N VAL A 500 9.17 -33.27 -25.44
CA VAL A 500 9.96 -32.12 -25.03
C VAL A 500 9.01 -31.03 -24.54
N ILE A 501 9.12 -30.71 -23.25
CA ILE A 501 8.13 -29.94 -22.49
C ILE A 501 8.75 -28.61 -22.07
N SER A 502 7.99 -27.53 -22.17
CA SER A 502 8.43 -26.19 -21.77
C SER A 502 8.48 -26.04 -20.25
N LYS A 503 9.11 -24.96 -19.78
CA LYS A 503 8.84 -24.40 -18.45
C LYS A 503 7.37 -23.92 -18.32
N PRO A 504 6.83 -23.80 -17.10
CA PRO A 504 5.50 -23.23 -16.88
C PRO A 504 5.46 -21.76 -17.29
N VAL A 505 4.34 -21.36 -17.88
CA VAL A 505 3.98 -19.95 -18.13
C VAL A 505 2.64 -19.61 -17.50
N TYR A 506 2.49 -18.36 -17.11
CA TYR A 506 1.27 -17.85 -16.50
C TYR A 506 0.65 -16.81 -17.44
N ILE A 507 -0.41 -17.18 -18.14
CA ILE A 507 -1.05 -16.30 -19.12
C ILE A 507 -1.71 -15.09 -18.44
N ARG A 508 -2.33 -15.28 -17.27
CA ARG A 508 -3.10 -14.22 -16.61
C ARG A 508 -2.28 -13.36 -15.67
N LYS A 509 -1.03 -13.74 -15.39
CA LYS A 509 -0.18 -12.99 -14.48
C LYS A 509 0.33 -11.73 -15.17
N GLY A 510 -0.02 -10.59 -14.58
CA GLY A 510 0.48 -9.28 -14.98
C GLY A 510 1.81 -8.97 -14.29
N THR A 511 2.62 -8.15 -14.94
CA THR A 511 3.71 -7.45 -14.27
C THR A 511 3.25 -6.01 -14.08
N PRO A 512 3.11 -5.52 -12.84
CA PRO A 512 2.71 -4.15 -12.61
C PRO A 512 3.66 -3.17 -13.29
N ASP A 513 3.10 -2.17 -13.94
CA ASP A 513 3.88 -1.16 -14.66
C ASP A 513 4.68 -0.31 -13.65
N LYS A 514 5.94 -0.06 -13.96
CA LYS A 514 6.85 0.68 -13.08
C LYS A 514 7.15 2.03 -13.67
N GLY A 515 7.02 3.09 -12.88
CA GLY A 515 7.45 4.42 -13.27
C GLY A 515 8.93 4.66 -12.95
N VAL A 516 9.47 5.77 -13.44
CA VAL A 516 10.79 6.26 -13.08
C VAL A 516 10.69 7.18 -11.86
N SER A 517 11.32 6.79 -10.75
CA SER A 517 11.41 7.66 -9.57
C SER A 517 12.30 8.88 -9.85
N LEU A 518 11.75 10.05 -9.57
CA LEU A 518 12.44 11.34 -9.57
C LEU A 518 12.75 11.82 -8.15
N ASN A 519 12.43 11.02 -7.12
CA ASN A 519 12.57 11.31 -5.70
C ASN A 519 11.80 12.59 -5.28
N SER A 520 12.35 13.38 -4.36
CA SER A 520 11.79 14.69 -4.02
C SER A 520 12.14 15.73 -5.08
N VAL A 521 11.20 16.62 -5.37
CA VAL A 521 11.35 17.67 -6.39
C VAL A 521 11.13 19.04 -5.77
N THR A 522 12.17 19.88 -5.86
CA THR A 522 12.07 21.31 -5.61
C THR A 522 12.08 22.09 -6.92
N SER A 523 13.08 21.84 -7.76
CA SER A 523 13.16 22.36 -9.13
C SER A 523 14.06 21.45 -9.96
N ARG A 524 13.57 20.94 -11.10
CA ARG A 524 14.33 20.04 -11.97
C ARG A 524 13.72 19.98 -13.37
N ASP A 525 14.56 19.97 -14.39
CA ASP A 525 14.16 19.54 -15.72
C ASP A 525 14.30 18.01 -15.85
N TYR A 526 13.28 17.37 -16.40
CA TYR A 526 13.26 15.96 -16.73
C TYR A 526 13.00 15.80 -18.24
N ILE A 527 13.86 15.05 -18.92
CA ILE A 527 13.78 14.88 -20.38
C ILE A 527 13.36 13.45 -20.68
N TYR A 528 12.38 13.30 -21.57
CA TYR A 528 11.92 11.99 -22.05
C TYR A 528 11.75 11.98 -23.57
N THR A 529 11.99 10.84 -24.20
CA THR A 529 11.85 10.66 -25.65
C THR A 529 10.92 9.50 -25.96
N TYR A 530 9.85 9.78 -26.68
CA TYR A 530 8.96 8.76 -27.23
C TYR A 530 9.47 8.33 -28.60
N ASN A 531 9.66 7.02 -28.81
CA ASN A 531 10.21 6.50 -30.06
C ASN A 531 9.14 5.98 -31.04
N THR A 532 7.89 5.90 -30.59
CA THR A 532 6.78 5.37 -31.40
C THR A 532 5.70 6.45 -31.53
N PRO A 533 5.13 6.67 -32.73
CA PRO A 533 3.97 7.53 -32.90
C PRO A 533 2.78 7.02 -32.09
N GLY A 534 2.01 7.93 -31.51
CA GLY A 534 0.89 7.58 -30.64
C GLY A 534 0.40 8.75 -29.81
N THR A 535 -0.65 8.51 -29.03
CA THR A 535 -1.10 9.44 -27.98
C THR A 535 -0.87 8.77 -26.64
N TYR A 536 -0.10 9.43 -25.78
CA TYR A 536 0.32 8.90 -24.49
C TYR A 536 -0.20 9.78 -23.36
N LYS A 537 -0.54 9.14 -22.24
CA LYS A 537 -0.95 9.82 -21.01
C LYS A 537 0.23 9.80 -20.04
N ALA A 538 1.03 10.84 -20.09
CA ALA A 538 2.11 11.04 -19.14
C ALA A 538 1.52 11.42 -17.77
N VAL A 539 1.97 10.74 -16.72
CA VAL A 539 1.51 10.95 -15.34
C VAL A 539 2.71 11.16 -14.43
N PHE A 540 2.72 12.29 -13.72
CA PHE A 540 3.61 12.52 -12.58
C PHE A 540 2.78 12.28 -11.32
N ASP A 541 2.95 11.12 -10.73
CA ASP A 541 2.36 10.77 -9.43
C ASP A 541 3.32 11.23 -8.32
N TRP A 542 2.80 11.85 -7.28
CA TRP A 542 3.62 12.42 -6.22
C TRP A 542 2.91 12.36 -4.87
N TYR A 543 3.70 12.40 -3.80
CA TYR A 543 3.25 12.28 -2.42
C TYR A 543 3.58 13.53 -1.63
N ASP A 544 2.60 14.14 -0.96
CA ASP A 544 2.78 15.36 -0.19
C ASP A 544 3.26 15.12 1.27
N GLY A 545 3.38 13.86 1.70
CA GLY A 545 3.64 13.48 3.09
C GLY A 545 2.44 12.84 3.79
N SER A 546 1.25 13.02 3.23
CA SER A 546 0.00 12.39 3.65
C SER A 546 -0.77 11.73 2.50
N ASN A 547 -0.89 12.37 1.34
CA ASN A 547 -1.73 11.91 0.24
C ASN A 547 -0.98 11.89 -1.10
N TYR A 548 -1.47 11.05 -2.01
CA TYR A 548 -1.00 11.02 -3.40
C TYR A 548 -1.84 11.94 -4.27
N SER A 549 -1.15 12.63 -5.19
CA SER A 549 -1.76 13.46 -6.22
C SER A 549 -1.09 13.21 -7.57
N GLN A 550 -1.76 13.59 -8.66
CA GLN A 550 -1.22 13.40 -10.02
C GLN A 550 -1.28 14.67 -10.85
N VAL A 551 -0.22 14.91 -11.62
CA VAL A 551 -0.26 15.80 -12.81
C VAL A 551 -0.33 14.91 -14.04
N LYS A 552 -1.36 15.10 -14.88
CA LYS A 552 -1.62 14.27 -16.07
C LYS A 552 -1.52 15.13 -17.32
N LEU A 553 -0.73 14.68 -18.29
CA LEU A 553 -0.48 15.36 -19.55
C LEU A 553 -0.78 14.41 -20.71
N ASN A 554 -1.46 14.90 -21.75
CA ASN A 554 -1.64 14.16 -23.00
C ASN A 554 -0.54 14.57 -23.97
N ILE A 555 0.27 13.61 -24.41
CA ILE A 555 1.39 13.81 -25.34
C ILE A 555 1.06 13.15 -26.67
N VAL A 556 1.16 13.90 -27.77
CA VAL A 556 0.93 13.40 -29.13
C VAL A 556 2.26 13.28 -29.86
N VAL A 557 2.61 12.05 -30.25
CA VAL A 557 3.84 11.74 -30.97
C VAL A 557 3.47 11.42 -32.41
N LYS A 558 4.00 12.21 -33.34
CA LYS A 558 3.77 12.06 -34.78
C LYS A 558 4.92 11.29 -35.42
N GLU A 559 4.69 10.81 -36.64
CA GLU A 559 5.73 10.19 -37.48
C GLU A 559 6.93 11.10 -37.75
#